data_AF-A0A379LZI9-F1
#
_entry.id   AF-A0A379LZI9-F1
#
_cell.length_a   1.000
_cell.length_b   1.000
_cell.length_c   1.000
_cell.angle_alpha   90.00
_cell.angle_beta   90.00
_cell.angle_gamma   90.00
#
_symmetry.space_group_name_H-M   'P 1'
#
loop_
_entity.id
_entity.type
_entity.pdbx_description
1 polymer ?
#
loop_
_entity_poly.entity_id
_entity_poly.type
_entity_poly.pdbx_seq_one_letter_code
_entity_poly.pdbx_strand_id
1 'polypeptide(L)'
;MDIATTPPTERRKLALAAVKELGPQRTEKAVVKVRCPKGHTLAAVYKTSEGQVVVSRSGPGGRGNRDREATPHNGTSLNSEFVDTLEATQFEDDEIPSGCACGPRTLSRKKMQDAVASHEHVVNLT
;
A
#
# COMPACT_ATOMS: atom_id res chain seq x y z
N MET A 1 10.31 2.86 -13.94
CA MET A 1 10.79 3.91 -13.01
C MET A 1 12.14 3.51 -12.44
N ASP A 2 13.13 4.41 -12.35
CA ASP A 2 14.37 4.13 -11.61
C ASP A 2 14.22 4.55 -10.14
N ILE A 3 14.10 3.56 -9.26
CA ILE A 3 13.79 3.76 -7.84
C ILE A 3 15.02 4.26 -7.08
N ALA A 4 16.22 3.98 -7.56
CA ALA A 4 17.47 4.37 -6.90
C ALA A 4 17.69 5.90 -6.93
N THR A 5 17.19 6.57 -7.97
CA THR A 5 17.40 8.01 -8.19
C THR A 5 16.17 8.85 -7.92
N THR A 6 14.98 8.25 -7.85
CA THR A 6 13.75 9.01 -7.61
C THR A 6 13.47 9.17 -6.12
N PRO A 7 13.31 10.40 -5.60
CA PRO A 7 13.04 10.62 -4.19
C PRO A 7 11.70 10.01 -3.76
N PRO A 8 11.56 9.58 -2.49
CA PRO A 8 10.35 8.90 -2.01
C PRO A 8 9.05 9.68 -2.23
N THR A 9 9.10 11.01 -2.09
CA THR A 9 7.92 11.88 -2.29
C THR A 9 7.43 11.87 -3.74
N GLU A 10 8.35 11.90 -4.70
CA GLU A 10 8.04 11.87 -6.13
C GLU A 10 7.57 10.48 -6.56
N ARG A 11 8.21 9.43 -6.04
CA ARG A 11 7.77 8.06 -6.25
C ARG A 11 6.36 7.78 -5.77
N ARG A 12 6.00 8.29 -4.59
CA ARG A 12 4.62 8.19 -4.08
C ARG A 12 3.61 8.92 -4.97
N LYS A 13 3.99 10.09 -5.54
CA LYS A 13 3.13 10.82 -6.48
C LYS A 13 2.89 10.02 -7.77
N LEU A 14 3.96 9.45 -8.34
CA LEU A 14 3.87 8.61 -9.54
C LEU A 14 3.06 7.34 -9.27
N ALA A 15 3.31 6.66 -8.15
CA ALA A 15 2.56 5.50 -7.71
C ALA A 15 1.05 5.81 -7.53
N LEU A 16 0.73 6.96 -6.93
CA LEU A 16 -0.64 7.42 -6.77
C LEU A 16 -1.32 7.69 -8.13
N ALA A 17 -0.61 8.32 -9.07
CA ALA A 17 -1.12 8.55 -10.42
C ALA A 17 -1.40 7.22 -11.13
N ALA A 18 -0.46 6.29 -11.10
CA ALA A 18 -0.59 4.98 -11.73
C ALA A 18 -1.74 4.14 -11.14
N VAL A 19 -2.00 4.24 -9.82
CA VAL A 19 -3.15 3.58 -9.19
C VAL A 19 -4.47 4.23 -9.60
N LYS A 20 -4.50 5.54 -9.82
CA LYS A 20 -5.71 6.24 -10.32
C LYS A 20 -6.06 5.79 -11.74
N GLU A 21 -5.07 5.54 -12.59
CA GLU A 21 -5.26 5.03 -13.96
C GLU A 21 -5.93 3.65 -14.02
N LEU A 22 -5.80 2.82 -12.97
CA LEU A 22 -6.46 1.51 -12.91
C LEU A 22 -7.99 1.59 -12.95
N GLY A 23 -8.54 2.75 -12.59
CA GLY A 23 -9.97 3.04 -12.58
C GLY A 23 -10.72 2.58 -11.32
N PRO A 24 -12.05 2.73 -11.30
CA PRO A 24 -12.88 2.48 -10.12
C PRO A 24 -12.95 1.00 -9.71
N GLN A 25 -12.76 0.07 -10.66
CA GLN A 25 -12.76 -1.39 -10.41
C GLN A 25 -11.36 -1.93 -10.05
N ARG A 26 -10.43 -1.07 -9.60
CA ARG A 26 -9.05 -1.49 -9.31
C ARG A 26 -8.94 -2.67 -8.35
N THR A 27 -9.88 -2.83 -7.41
CA THR A 27 -9.89 -3.89 -6.39
C THR A 27 -9.91 -5.31 -6.97
N GLU A 28 -10.40 -5.48 -8.19
CA GLU A 28 -10.38 -6.75 -8.93
C GLU A 28 -9.03 -7.02 -9.59
N LYS A 29 -8.24 -5.97 -9.84
CA LYS A 29 -6.90 -6.01 -10.45
C LYS A 29 -5.77 -6.15 -9.42
N ALA A 30 -6.11 -6.39 -8.14
CA ALA A 30 -5.12 -6.58 -7.09
C ALA A 30 -4.40 -7.92 -7.29
N VAL A 31 -3.07 -7.89 -7.33
CA VAL A 31 -2.21 -9.07 -7.45
C VAL A 31 -2.13 -9.79 -6.11
N VAL A 32 -1.98 -9.02 -5.03
CA VAL A 32 -1.91 -9.51 -3.65
C VAL A 32 -2.84 -8.69 -2.77
N LYS A 33 -3.60 -9.33 -1.89
CA LYS A 33 -4.41 -8.70 -0.85
C LYS A 33 -3.92 -9.13 0.52
N VAL A 34 -3.56 -8.18 1.36
CA VAL A 34 -3.20 -8.44 2.76
C VAL A 34 -4.42 -8.24 3.64
N ARG A 35 -4.75 -9.24 4.45
CA ARG A 35 -5.93 -9.24 5.34
C ARG A 35 -5.54 -9.40 6.80
N CYS A 36 -6.31 -8.81 7.70
CA CYS A 36 -6.19 -9.08 9.13
C CYS A 36 -6.88 -10.41 9.50
N PRO A 37 -6.67 -10.97 10.71
CA PRO A 37 -7.33 -12.21 11.16
C PRO A 37 -8.85 -12.14 11.11
N LYS A 38 -9.45 -10.94 11.24
CA LYS A 38 -10.90 -10.71 11.13
C LYS A 38 -11.39 -10.54 9.69
N GLY A 39 -10.52 -10.69 8.68
CA GLY A 39 -10.87 -10.62 7.26
C GLY A 39 -10.88 -9.21 6.64
N HIS A 40 -10.55 -8.15 7.38
CA HIS A 40 -10.45 -6.81 6.80
C HIS A 40 -9.22 -6.68 5.90
N THR A 41 -9.37 -6.03 4.74
CA THR A 41 -8.23 -5.71 3.87
C THR A 41 -7.39 -4.58 4.48
N LEU A 42 -6.12 -4.87 4.74
CA LEU A 42 -5.13 -3.93 5.27
C LEU A 42 -4.37 -3.20 4.16
N ALA A 43 -4.00 -3.96 3.12
CA ALA A 43 -3.32 -3.45 1.95
C ALA A 43 -3.63 -4.30 0.71
N ALA A 44 -3.38 -3.72 -0.46
CA ALA A 44 -3.41 -4.41 -1.73
C ALA A 44 -2.22 -3.99 -2.58
N VAL A 45 -1.67 -4.93 -3.36
CA VAL A 45 -0.63 -4.67 -4.35
C VAL A 45 -1.27 -4.71 -5.73
N TYR A 46 -0.97 -3.71 -6.56
CA TYR A 46 -1.43 -3.62 -7.94
C TYR A 46 -0.26 -3.63 -8.89
N LYS A 47 -0.46 -4.20 -10.08
CA LYS A 47 0.46 -4.05 -11.20
C LYS A 47 0.07 -2.79 -11.97
N THR A 48 0.98 -1.83 -12.08
CA THR A 48 0.79 -0.57 -12.80
C THR A 48 1.90 -0.34 -13.83
N SER A 49 1.77 0.72 -14.62
CA SER A 49 2.80 1.21 -15.56
C SER A 49 4.13 1.54 -14.88
N GLU A 50 4.05 2.03 -13.64
CA GLU A 50 5.22 2.38 -12.81
C GLU A 50 5.81 1.20 -12.02
N GLY A 51 5.24 0.00 -12.18
CA GLY A 51 5.66 -1.22 -11.49
C GLY A 51 4.61 -1.75 -10.51
N GLN A 52 5.05 -2.48 -9.49
CA GLN A 52 4.14 -2.96 -8.46
C GLN A 52 3.95 -1.88 -7.41
N VAL A 53 2.70 -1.50 -7.17
CA VAL A 53 2.33 -0.42 -6.24
C VAL A 53 1.54 -1.00 -5.09
N VAL A 54 1.97 -0.69 -3.87
CA VAL A 54 1.25 -1.04 -2.64
C VAL A 54 0.35 0.12 -2.23
N VAL A 55 -0.91 -0.22 -1.96
CA VAL A 55 -1.89 0.69 -1.37
C VAL A 55 -2.30 0.13 -0.03
N SER A 56 -2.01 0.84 1.06
CA SER A 56 -2.47 0.46 2.40
C SER A 56 -3.40 1.51 2.97
N ARG A 57 -4.41 1.08 3.73
CA ARG A 57 -5.20 2.00 4.53
C ARG A 57 -4.47 2.21 5.84
N SER A 58 -4.33 3.45 6.27
CA SER A 58 -4.04 3.71 7.67
C SER A 58 -5.38 3.73 8.39
N GLY A 59 -5.61 2.76 9.27
CA GLY A 59 -6.83 2.70 10.07
C GLY A 59 -7.04 4.00 10.88
N PRO A 60 -8.21 4.16 11.52
CA PRO A 60 -8.48 5.35 12.34
C PRO A 60 -7.38 5.50 13.41
N GLY A 61 -6.50 6.50 13.22
CA GLY A 61 -5.37 6.77 14.12
C GLY A 61 -3.96 6.41 13.62
N GLY A 62 -3.79 5.91 12.40
CA GLY A 62 -2.45 5.64 11.85
C GLY A 62 -1.65 6.91 11.51
N ARG A 63 -0.98 7.52 12.49
CA ARG A 63 -0.08 8.69 12.33
C ARG A 63 1.28 8.35 11.67
N GLY A 64 1.32 7.38 10.77
CA GLY A 64 2.58 6.89 10.16
C GLY A 64 3.08 7.69 8.97
N ASN A 65 2.32 8.68 8.50
CA ASN A 65 2.73 9.56 7.40
C ASN A 65 2.45 11.02 7.77
N ARG A 66 3.50 11.83 7.94
CA ARG A 66 3.37 13.26 8.26
C ARG A 66 2.74 14.06 7.11
N ASP A 67 2.79 13.55 5.89
CA ASP A 67 2.23 14.19 4.71
C ASP A 67 0.75 13.86 4.49
N ARG A 68 0.08 13.21 5.46
CA ARG A 68 -1.36 12.91 5.37
C ARG A 68 -2.22 14.00 5.99
N GLU A 69 -3.25 14.38 5.25
CA GLU A 69 -4.42 15.05 5.83
C GLU A 69 -5.20 14.06 6.72
N ALA A 70 -5.51 14.49 7.94
CA ALA A 70 -6.32 13.71 8.87
C ALA A 70 -7.73 13.53 8.28
N THR A 71 -8.02 12.34 7.75
CA THR A 71 -9.32 12.07 7.14
C THR A 71 -10.29 11.53 8.19
N PRO A 72 -11.50 12.11 8.34
CA PRO A 72 -12.51 11.58 9.25
C PRO A 72 -12.96 10.17 8.82
N HIS A 73 -13.56 9.43 9.76
CA HIS A 73 -13.90 8.00 9.72
C HIS A 73 -14.62 7.45 8.46
N ASN A 74 -15.06 8.32 7.53
CA ASN A 74 -15.80 8.00 6.31
C ASN A 74 -15.03 8.32 5.00
N GLY A 75 -13.74 8.68 5.09
CA GLY A 75 -12.94 9.06 3.92
C GLY A 75 -12.61 7.88 3.02
N THR A 76 -13.41 7.64 1.97
CA THR A 76 -13.11 6.71 0.88
C THR A 76 -12.08 7.27 -0.12
N SER A 77 -11.48 8.43 0.16
CA SER A 77 -10.57 9.10 -0.75
C SER A 77 -9.20 8.43 -0.71
N LEU A 78 -8.68 8.10 -1.89
CA LEU A 78 -7.31 7.62 -2.13
C LEU A 78 -6.23 8.50 -1.44
N ASN A 79 -6.52 9.78 -1.22
CA ASN A 79 -5.62 10.73 -0.56
C ASN A 79 -5.37 10.41 0.93
N SER A 80 -6.21 9.56 1.53
CA SER A 80 -6.04 9.05 2.90
C SER A 80 -5.21 7.76 2.98
N GLU A 81 -5.00 7.09 1.84
CA GLU A 81 -4.30 5.81 1.75
C GLU A 81 -2.77 6.05 1.68
N PHE A 82 -1.97 5.07 2.15
CA PHE A 82 -0.55 5.02 1.79
C PHE A 82 -0.48 4.52 0.36
N VAL A 83 0.25 5.18 -0.51
CA VAL A 83 0.52 4.68 -1.84
C VAL A 83 1.99 4.85 -2.12
N ASP A 84 2.68 3.76 -2.42
CA ASP A 84 4.11 3.75 -2.76
C ASP A 84 4.41 2.53 -3.64
N THR A 85 5.56 2.52 -4.29
CA THR A 85 6.04 1.32 -4.98
C THR A 85 6.37 0.22 -3.98
N LEU A 86 6.12 -1.02 -4.37
CA LEU A 86 6.50 -2.20 -3.60
C LEU A 86 8.01 -2.45 -3.69
N GLU A 87 8.64 -2.11 -4.80
CA GLU A 87 10.09 -2.09 -4.92
C GLU A 87 10.66 -0.89 -4.14
N ALA A 88 11.81 -1.11 -3.51
CA ALA A 88 12.48 -0.15 -2.65
C ALA A 88 13.99 -0.31 -2.76
N THR A 89 14.73 0.75 -2.45
CA THR A 89 16.18 0.62 -2.29
C THR A 89 16.52 -0.04 -0.95
N GLN A 90 17.75 -0.54 -0.81
CA GLN A 90 18.25 -1.15 0.43
C GLN A 90 18.25 -0.22 1.66
N PHE A 91 18.11 1.09 1.45
CA PHE A 91 18.16 2.10 2.51
C PHE A 91 16.78 2.49 3.03
N GLU A 92 15.71 1.95 2.43
CA GLU A 92 14.35 2.29 2.81
C GLU A 92 13.80 1.34 3.85
N ASP A 93 12.99 1.89 4.75
CA ASP A 93 12.33 1.09 5.77
C ASP A 93 11.42 0.03 5.13
N ASP A 94 11.56 -1.19 5.62
CA ASP A 94 10.70 -2.30 5.25
C ASP A 94 9.26 -2.12 5.76
N GLU A 95 9.07 -1.23 6.75
CA GLU A 95 7.82 -1.02 7.43
C GLU A 95 6.85 -0.13 6.63
N ILE A 96 5.70 -0.70 6.28
CA ILE A 96 4.61 -0.01 5.61
C ILE A 96 3.48 0.23 6.63
N PRO A 97 3.13 1.51 6.91
CA PRO A 97 2.06 1.82 7.86
C PRO A 97 0.73 1.36 7.29
N SER A 98 -0.02 0.58 8.06
CA SER A 98 -1.33 0.06 7.69
C SER A 98 -2.28 0.06 8.90
N GLY A 99 -3.54 -0.26 8.67
CA GLY A 99 -4.54 -0.43 9.69
C GLY A 99 -5.90 -0.70 9.09
N CYS A 100 -6.76 -1.26 9.92
CA CYS A 100 -8.17 -1.48 9.61
C CYS A 100 -9.01 -1.08 10.83
N ALA A 101 -10.30 -1.37 10.80
CA ALA A 101 -11.18 -1.17 11.95
C ALA A 101 -10.72 -1.92 13.22
N CYS A 102 -9.83 -2.92 13.09
CA CYS A 102 -9.23 -3.63 14.23
C CYS A 102 -8.05 -2.90 14.88
N GLY A 103 -7.62 -1.76 14.32
CA GLY A 103 -6.49 -0.98 14.82
C GLY A 103 -5.33 -0.86 13.83
N PRO A 104 -4.29 -0.09 14.21
CA PRO A 104 -3.09 0.08 13.41
C PRO A 104 -2.30 -1.23 13.32
N ARG A 105 -1.64 -1.44 12.18
CA ARG A 105 -0.77 -2.58 11.89
C ARG A 105 0.41 -2.10 11.05
N THR A 106 1.55 -2.76 11.17
CA THR A 106 2.68 -2.54 10.26
C THR A 106 2.82 -3.73 9.35
N LEU A 107 3.01 -3.49 8.06
CA LEU A 107 3.26 -4.53 7.07
C LEU A 107 4.73 -4.48 6.64
N SER A 108 5.30 -5.63 6.30
CA SER A 108 6.65 -5.71 5.73
C SER A 108 6.57 -5.65 4.22
N ARG A 109 7.32 -4.73 3.62
CA ARG A 109 7.45 -4.56 2.17
C ARG A 109 8.06 -5.80 1.54
N LYS A 110 9.12 -6.34 2.13
CA LYS A 110 9.79 -7.56 1.72
C LYS A 110 8.86 -8.77 1.75
N LYS A 111 8.06 -8.94 2.82
CA LYS A 111 7.05 -10.02 2.84
C LYS A 111 6.02 -9.90 1.72
N MET A 112 5.64 -8.68 1.35
CA MET A 112 4.74 -8.47 0.20
C MET A 112 5.43 -8.73 -1.14
N GLN A 113 6.72 -8.41 -1.29
CA GLN A 113 7.52 -8.79 -2.46
C GLN A 113 7.63 -10.32 -2.58
N ASP A 114 7.90 -11.01 -1.47
CA ASP A 114 7.97 -12.47 -1.42
C ASP A 114 6.61 -13.09 -1.79
N ALA A 115 5.51 -12.56 -1.27
CA ALA A 115 4.15 -13.00 -1.61
C ALA A 115 3.82 -12.80 -3.10
N VAL A 116 4.27 -11.70 -3.69
CA VAL A 116 4.15 -11.48 -5.14
C VAL A 116 4.98 -12.51 -5.92
N ALA A 117 6.23 -12.75 -5.52
CA ALA A 117 7.12 -13.70 -6.19
C ALA A 117 6.61 -15.14 -6.08
N SER A 118 6.02 -15.51 -4.95
CA SER A 118 5.38 -16.81 -4.72
C SER A 118 3.99 -16.94 -5.36
N HIS A 119 3.50 -15.88 -6.02
CA HIS A 119 2.16 -15.81 -6.60
C HIS A 119 1.04 -16.04 -5.57
N GLU A 120 1.28 -15.65 -4.32
CA GLU A 120 0.29 -15.69 -3.25
C GLU A 120 -0.69 -14.50 -3.37
N HIS A 121 -1.91 -14.79 -3.79
CA HIS A 121 -2.92 -13.75 -4.01
C HIS A 121 -3.52 -13.15 -2.72
N VAL A 122 -3.47 -13.88 -1.60
CA VAL A 122 -4.04 -13.44 -0.32
C VAL A 122 -3.11 -13.81 0.82
N VAL A 123 -2.57 -12.80 1.50
CA VAL A 123 -1.75 -12.95 2.70
C VAL A 123 -2.60 -12.62 3.92
N ASN A 124 -2.78 -13.60 4.82
CA ASN A 124 -3.47 -13.36 6.09
C ASN A 124 -2.43 -13.08 7.19
N LEU A 125 -2.55 -11.93 7.85
CA LEU A 125 -1.83 -11.71 9.09
C LEU A 125 -2.40 -12.62 10.16
N THR A 126 -1.52 -13.32 10.86
CA THR A 126 -1.82 -14.06 12.10
C THR A 126 -1.74 -13.15 13.31
#